data_AF-A0AA50TY84-F1
#
_entry.id   AF-A0AA50TY84-F1
#
_cell.length_a   1.000
_cell.length_b   1.000
_cell.length_c   1.000
_cell.angle_alpha   90.00
_cell.angle_beta   90.00
_cell.angle_gamma   90.00
#
_symmetry.space_group_name_H-M   'P 1'
#
loop_
_entity.id
_entity.type
_entity.pdbx_description
1 polymer ?
#
loop_
_entity_poly.entity_id
_entity_poly.type
_entity_poly.pdbx_seq_one_letter_code
_entity_poly.pdbx_strand_id
1 'polypeptide(L)'
;IKKDHLGNDMVYPWKGAMDVGLQDTEFGKKNHIVATERGTSGVQVYLAIDNRKCSTLSSSECFFSAQEAAEFLAATASKHSLSPDFPIFQVK
;
A
#
# COMPACT_ATOMS: atom_id res chain seq x y z
N ILE A 1 -1.34 14.90 2.72
CA ILE A 1 -1.75 13.97 3.81
C ILE A 1 -3.14 14.38 4.27
N LYS A 2 -4.06 13.43 4.49
CA LYS A 2 -5.39 13.73 5.05
C LYS A 2 -5.24 14.09 6.53
N LYS A 3 -5.98 15.09 6.99
CA LYS A 3 -6.04 15.47 8.41
C LYS A 3 -7.23 14.79 9.10
N ASP A 4 -7.07 14.43 10.36
CA ASP A 4 -8.17 14.00 11.23
C ASP A 4 -9.02 15.19 11.71
N HIS A 5 -10.02 14.94 12.56
CA HIS A 5 -10.91 15.99 13.08
C HIS A 5 -10.23 16.97 14.07
N LEU A 6 -9.02 16.65 14.53
CA LEU A 6 -8.19 17.51 15.39
C LEU A 6 -7.12 18.27 14.60
N GLY A 7 -7.02 18.03 13.28
CA GLY A 7 -6.01 18.65 12.42
C GLY A 7 -4.67 17.92 12.38
N ASN A 8 -4.56 16.72 12.96
CA ASN A 8 -3.33 15.93 12.89
C ASN A 8 -3.23 15.15 11.58
N ASP A 9 -2.01 14.89 11.12
CA ASP A 9 -1.78 14.02 9.97
C ASP A 9 -2.22 12.59 10.27
N MET A 10 -3.03 12.02 9.37
CA MET A 10 -3.48 10.64 9.46
C MET A 10 -2.39 9.66 8.98
N VAL A 11 -1.33 9.56 9.80
CA VAL A 11 -0.21 8.64 9.63
C VAL A 11 -0.12 7.78 10.89
N TYR A 12 -0.33 6.49 10.75
CA TYR A 12 -0.42 5.56 11.88
C TYR A 12 0.59 4.42 11.74
N PRO A 13 1.11 3.87 12.85
CA PRO A 13 1.92 2.66 12.80
C PRO A 13 1.14 1.52 12.14
N TRP A 14 1.80 0.79 11.25
CA TRP A 14 1.26 -0.42 10.63
C TRP A 14 2.13 -1.62 10.98
N LYS A 15 1.48 -2.72 11.35
CA LYS A 15 2.12 -4.02 11.55
C LYS A 15 1.44 -5.01 10.61
N GLY A 16 2.24 -5.60 9.73
CA GLY A 16 1.84 -6.71 8.89
C GLY A 16 2.41 -8.01 9.42
N ALA A 17 1.72 -9.11 9.09
CA ALA A 17 2.30 -10.44 9.12
C ALA A 17 2.33 -10.91 7.67
N MET A 18 3.51 -11.26 7.18
CA MET A 18 3.63 -12.00 5.92
C MET A 18 3.83 -13.46 6.24
N ASP A 19 2.98 -14.31 5.67
CA ASP A 19 3.22 -15.74 5.69
C ASP A 19 4.49 -16.04 4.89
N VAL A 20 5.41 -16.77 5.52
CA VAL A 20 6.69 -17.18 4.90
C VAL A 20 6.54 -18.49 4.13
N GLY A 21 5.36 -19.13 4.16
CA GLY A 21 5.04 -20.31 3.35
C GLY A 21 5.85 -21.55 3.71
N LEU A 22 6.47 -21.60 4.90
CA LEU A 22 7.32 -22.71 5.29
C LEU A 22 6.50 -23.97 5.63
N GLN A 23 5.23 -23.82 6.00
CA GLN A 23 4.33 -24.93 6.33
C GLN A 23 4.15 -25.94 5.19
N ASP A 24 4.22 -25.47 3.93
CA ASP A 24 4.03 -26.33 2.75
C ASP A 24 5.32 -27.04 2.32
N THR A 25 6.46 -26.66 2.88
CA THR A 25 7.77 -27.25 2.57
C THR A 25 7.97 -28.60 3.26
N GLU A 26 8.85 -29.46 2.72
CA GLU A 26 9.22 -30.72 3.39
C GLU A 26 9.78 -30.50 4.79
N PHE A 27 10.55 -29.42 4.98
CA PHE A 27 11.04 -29.01 6.29
C PHE A 27 9.89 -28.67 7.25
N GLY A 28 8.90 -27.90 6.79
CA GLY A 28 7.73 -27.54 7.59
C GLY A 28 6.92 -28.76 8.01
N LYS A 29 6.65 -29.67 7.08
CA LYS A 29 5.90 -30.91 7.35
C LYS A 29 6.63 -31.82 8.34
N LYS A 30 7.95 -32.01 8.18
CA LYS A 30 8.77 -32.85 9.07
C LYS A 30 8.82 -32.32 10.50
N ASN A 31 8.78 -31.00 10.67
CA ASN A 31 8.86 -30.34 11.98
C ASN A 31 7.49 -29.89 12.51
N HIS A 32 6.38 -30.32 11.89
CA HIS A 32 5.02 -29.94 12.28
C HIS A 32 4.81 -28.42 12.40
N ILE A 33 5.40 -27.65 11.50
CA ILE A 33 5.23 -26.19 11.44
C ILE A 33 3.83 -25.89 10.90
N VAL A 34 3.00 -25.27 11.74
CA VAL A 34 1.58 -24.98 11.42
C VAL A 34 1.39 -23.60 10.81
N ALA A 35 2.25 -22.65 11.14
CA ALA A 35 2.28 -21.32 10.55
C ALA A 35 3.67 -20.70 10.72
N THR A 36 4.07 -19.86 9.75
CA THR A 36 5.25 -19.01 9.88
C THR A 36 4.90 -17.60 9.52
N GLU A 37 5.09 -16.68 10.45
CA GLU A 37 4.85 -15.26 10.21
C GLU A 37 6.17 -14.51 10.29
N ARG A 38 6.50 -13.77 9.22
CA ARG A 38 7.50 -12.71 9.30
C ARG A 38 6.77 -11.41 9.59
N GLY A 39 7.00 -10.89 10.79
CA GLY A 39 6.51 -9.56 11.16
C GLY A 39 7.12 -8.51 10.23
N THR A 40 6.26 -7.73 9.59
CA THR A 40 6.64 -6.52 8.86
C THR A 40 6.07 -5.31 9.61
N SER A 41 6.81 -4.21 9.60
CA SER A 41 6.36 -2.97 10.23
C SER A 41 6.55 -1.83 9.26
N GLY A 42 5.71 -0.81 9.39
CA GLY A 42 5.72 0.37 8.55
C GLY A 42 4.71 1.39 9.02
N VAL A 43 4.17 2.15 8.08
CA VAL A 43 3.15 3.15 8.34
C VAL A 43 1.95 2.96 7.42
N GLN A 44 0.76 3.20 7.94
CA GLN A 44 -0.46 3.36 7.17
C GLN A 44 -0.73 4.86 7.04
N VAL A 45 -0.84 5.34 5.81
CA VAL A 45 -1.02 6.77 5.50
C VAL A 45 -2.36 6.96 4.80
N TYR A 46 -3.14 7.94 5.25
CA TYR A 46 -4.36 8.36 4.56
C TYR A 46 -4.10 9.61 3.73
N LEU A 47 -4.50 9.56 2.46
CA LEU A 47 -4.30 10.62 1.49
C LEU A 47 -5.63 11.19 0.99
N ALA A 48 -5.57 12.41 0.49
CA ALA A 48 -6.67 13.06 -0.22
C ALA A 48 -6.14 13.52 -1.58
N ILE A 49 -6.96 13.35 -2.61
CA ILE A 49 -6.65 13.82 -3.97
C ILE A 49 -7.15 15.25 -4.08
N ASP A 50 -6.26 16.16 -4.48
CA ASP A 50 -6.59 17.56 -4.71
C ASP A 50 -6.38 17.89 -6.20
N ASN A 51 -7.48 17.85 -6.95
CA ASN A 51 -7.46 18.07 -8.39
C ASN A 51 -7.53 19.54 -8.80
N ARG A 52 -7.41 20.51 -7.89
CA ARG A 52 -7.65 21.94 -8.20
C ARG A 52 -6.81 22.48 -9.37
N LYS A 53 -5.62 21.92 -9.60
CA LYS A 53 -4.74 22.27 -10.74
C LYS A 53 -4.90 21.29 -11.91
N CYS A 54 -5.16 20.03 -11.62
CA CYS A 54 -5.34 19.00 -12.64
C CYS A 54 -6.57 19.31 -13.50
N SER A 55 -7.68 19.76 -12.90
CA SER A 55 -8.90 20.06 -13.65
C SER A 55 -8.81 21.31 -14.55
N THR A 56 -7.80 22.16 -14.36
CA THR A 56 -7.64 23.42 -15.10
C THR A 56 -6.76 23.32 -16.35
N LEU A 57 -6.03 22.21 -16.49
CA LEU A 57 -5.13 21.97 -17.62
C LEU A 57 -5.91 21.20 -18.69
N SER A 58 -5.91 21.70 -19.93
CA SER A 58 -6.71 21.13 -21.03
C SER A 58 -6.22 19.76 -21.52
N SER A 59 -5.04 19.32 -21.10
CA SER A 59 -4.39 18.08 -21.55
C SER A 59 -4.07 17.11 -20.41
N SER A 60 -4.67 17.28 -19.24
CA SER A 60 -4.43 16.41 -18.09
C SER A 60 -5.56 15.42 -17.88
N GLU A 61 -5.19 14.20 -17.51
CA GLU A 61 -6.08 13.17 -17.03
C GLU A 61 -6.02 13.14 -15.50
N CYS A 62 -7.19 13.26 -14.85
CA CYS A 62 -7.30 13.35 -13.41
C CYS A 62 -8.09 12.15 -12.87
N PHE A 63 -7.66 11.60 -11.74
CA PHE A 63 -8.45 10.61 -10.99
C PHE A 63 -9.55 11.33 -10.21
N PHE A 64 -10.81 10.95 -10.40
CA PHE A 64 -11.93 11.57 -9.70
C PHE A 64 -12.33 10.79 -8.44
N SER A 65 -11.80 9.58 -8.26
CA SER A 65 -11.91 8.82 -7.02
C SER A 65 -10.56 8.33 -6.52
N ALA A 66 -10.47 8.09 -5.20
CA ALA A 66 -9.30 7.45 -4.60
C ALA A 66 -9.08 6.02 -5.11
N GLN A 67 -10.19 5.33 -5.43
CA GLN A 67 -10.17 3.96 -5.95
C GLN A 67 -9.48 3.90 -7.33
N GLU A 68 -9.83 4.79 -8.26
CA GLU A 68 -9.18 4.86 -9.58
C GLU A 68 -7.67 5.10 -9.47
N ALA A 69 -7.26 5.99 -8.56
CA ALA A 69 -5.84 6.25 -8.33
C ALA A 69 -5.12 5.03 -7.71
N ALA A 70 -5.77 4.32 -6.77
CA ALA A 70 -5.24 3.10 -6.17
C ALA A 70 -5.10 1.98 -7.22
N GLU A 71 -6.09 1.80 -8.08
CA GLU A 71 -6.07 0.84 -9.18
C GLU A 71 -4.95 1.15 -10.18
N PHE A 72 -4.78 2.42 -10.54
CA PHE A 72 -3.68 2.84 -11.41
C PHE A 72 -2.31 2.55 -10.78
N LEU A 73 -2.12 2.81 -9.48
CA LEU A 73 -0.88 2.49 -8.78
C LEU A 73 -0.63 0.97 -8.75
N ALA A 74 -1.65 0.17 -8.45
CA ALA A 74 -1.55 -1.29 -8.44
C ALA A 74 -1.21 -1.84 -9.83
N ALA A 75 -1.89 -1.35 -10.87
CA ALA A 75 -1.61 -1.72 -12.26
C ALA A 75 -0.20 -1.31 -12.68
N THR A 76 0.25 -0.11 -12.29
CA THR A 76 1.61 0.37 -12.56
C THR A 76 2.64 -0.55 -11.91
N ALA A 77 2.48 -0.89 -10.62
CA ALA A 77 3.37 -1.78 -9.89
C ALA A 77 3.44 -3.21 -10.49
N SER A 78 2.36 -3.68 -11.13
CA SER A 78 2.35 -5.00 -11.79
C SER A 78 3.17 -5.06 -13.09
N LYS A 79 3.44 -3.91 -13.72
CA LYS A 79 4.14 -3.83 -15.02
C LYS A 79 5.47 -3.07 -14.96
N HIS A 80 5.62 -2.19 -13.97
CA HIS A 80 6.75 -1.27 -13.83
C HIS A 80 7.21 -1.24 -12.38
N SER A 81 8.46 -0.88 -12.16
CA SER A 81 8.97 -0.60 -10.82
C SER A 81 8.57 0.81 -10.38
N LEU A 82 7.86 0.93 -9.26
CA LEU A 82 7.68 2.20 -8.56
C LEU A 82 9.00 2.64 -7.93
N SER A 83 9.10 3.92 -7.55
CA SER A 83 10.30 4.44 -6.86
C SER A 83 10.59 3.61 -5.60
N PRO A 84 11.85 3.18 -5.39
CA PRO A 84 12.23 2.41 -4.20
C PRO A 84 12.30 3.28 -2.93
N ASP A 85 12.31 4.60 -3.06
CA ASP A 85 12.43 5.53 -1.92
C ASP A 85 11.26 5.41 -0.94
N PHE A 86 10.11 4.95 -1.44
CA PHE A 86 8.89 4.73 -0.66
C PHE A 86 8.31 3.35 -1.01
N PRO A 87 8.74 2.27 -0.34
CA PRO A 87 8.23 0.93 -0.62
C PRO A 87 6.76 0.82 -0.23
N ILE A 88 5.88 0.85 -1.24
CA ILE A 88 4.43 0.72 -1.08
C ILE A 88 4.09 -0.77 -1.00
N PHE A 89 3.63 -1.21 0.18
CA PHE A 89 3.20 -2.59 0.38
C PHE A 89 1.78 -2.86 -0.15
N GLN A 90 0.86 -1.92 0.04
CA GLN A 90 -0.53 -2.04 -0.39
C GLN A 90 -1.15 -0.65 -0.62
N VAL A 91 -2.07 -0.56 -1.60
CA VAL A 91 -3.00 0.56 -1.81
C VAL A 91 -4.44 0.05 -1.80
N LYS A 92 -5.38 0.88 -1.35
CA LYS A 92 -6.81 0.58 -1.21
C LYS A 92 -7.61 1.86 -1.07
#